data_AF-A0A534WJU5-F1
#
_entry.id   AF-A0A534WJU5-F1
#
_cell.length_a   1.000
_cell.length_b   1.000
_cell.length_c   1.000
_cell.angle_alpha   90.00
_cell.angle_beta   90.00
_cell.angle_gamma   90.00
#
_symmetry.space_group_name_H-M   'P 1'
#
loop_
_entity.id
_entity.type
_entity.pdbx_description
1 polymer ?
#
loop_
_entity_poly.entity_id
_entity_poly.type
_entity_poly.pdbx_seq_one_letter_code
_entity_poly.pdbx_strand_id
1 'polypeptide(L)' 'PAAIMRMRRALEEYIVEGIKTNIAFHKKLLVYEPFVQGRYDTRLVEKLLADNPN' A
#
# COMPACT_ATOMS: atom_id res chain seq x y z
N PRO A 1 3.66 3.20 13.00
CA PRO A 1 5.10 2.86 13.14
C PRO A 1 6.00 3.75 12.26
N ALA A 2 7.22 4.07 12.70
CA ALA A 2 8.12 4.98 11.99
C ALA A 2 8.51 4.50 10.58
N ALA A 3 8.59 3.18 10.36
CA ALA A 3 8.85 2.60 9.03
C ALA A 3 7.72 2.85 8.04
N ILE A 4 6.46 2.66 8.45
CA ILE A 4 5.28 2.91 7.58
C ILE A 4 5.23 4.39 7.17
N MET A 5 5.45 5.31 8.10
CA MET A 5 5.47 6.74 7.79
C MET A 5 6.61 7.11 6.82
N ARG A 6 7.81 6.55 7.02
CA ARG A 6 8.94 6.75 6.10
C ARG A 6 8.63 6.24 4.70
N MET A 7 8.01 5.06 4.58
CA MET A 7 7.64 4.48 3.30
C MET A 7 6.57 5.31 2.58
N ARG A 8 5.57 5.81 3.30
CA ARG A 8 4.54 6.69 2.74
C ARG A 8 5.14 7.94 2.09
N ARG A 9 6.00 8.65 2.84
CA ARG A 9 6.72 9.82 2.32
C ARG A 9 7.59 9.47 1.11
N ALA A 10 8.34 8.37 1.19
CA ALA A 10 9.20 7.94 0.09
C ALA A 10 8.41 7.68 -1.20
N LEU A 11 7.23 7.04 -1.10
CA LEU A 11 6.38 6.76 -2.26
C LEU A 11 5.65 7.99 -2.80
N GLU A 12 5.43 9.03 -2.00
CA GLU A 12 4.82 10.29 -2.46
C GLU A 12 5.71 10.99 -3.51
N GLU A 13 7.02 10.95 -3.31
CA GLU A 13 8.01 11.58 -4.18
C GLU A 13 8.60 10.60 -5.23
N TYR A 14 8.18 9.33 -5.22
CA TYR A 14 8.71 8.31 -6.13
C TYR A 14 8.09 8.42 -7.52
N ILE A 15 8.81 9.08 -8.43
CA ILE A 15 8.40 9.31 -9.82
C ILE A 15 9.05 8.27 -10.74
N VAL A 16 8.23 7.51 -11.45
CA VAL A 16 8.66 6.55 -12.47
C VAL A 16 7.85 6.81 -13.73
N GLU A 17 8.56 7.06 -14.84
CA GLU A 17 7.96 7.35 -16.14
C GLU A 17 8.25 6.23 -17.14
N GLY A 18 7.41 6.12 -18.18
CA GLY A 18 7.60 5.17 -19.29
C GLY A 18 7.19 3.72 -19.01
N ILE A 19 6.93 3.34 -17.75
CA ILE A 19 6.45 2.00 -17.37
C ILE A 19 5.37 2.06 -16.30
N LYS A 20 4.47 1.06 -16.31
CA LYS A 20 3.52 0.86 -15.20
C LYS A 20 4.25 0.27 -13.99
N THR A 21 3.89 0.73 -12.80
CA THR A 21 4.45 0.25 -11.54
C THR A 21 3.32 -0.12 -10.57
N ASN A 22 3.68 -0.79 -9.48
CA ASN A 22 2.77 -1.12 -8.37
C ASN A 22 2.78 -0.06 -7.25
N ILE A 23 3.31 1.14 -7.49
CA ILE A 23 3.38 2.22 -6.49
C ILE A 23 2.00 2.54 -5.91
N ALA A 24 0.96 2.60 -6.76
CA ALA A 24 -0.41 2.84 -6.33
C ALA A 24 -0.92 1.76 -5.37
N PHE A 25 -0.58 0.49 -5.61
CA PHE A 25 -0.92 -0.62 -4.72
C PHE A 25 -0.25 -0.45 -3.34
N HIS A 26 1.05 -0.15 -3.31
CA HIS A 26 1.77 0.04 -2.05
C HIS A 26 1.26 1.26 -1.27
N LYS A 27 0.89 2.35 -1.96
CA LYS A 27 0.25 3.53 -1.33
C LYS A 27 -1.06 3.14 -0.64
N LYS A 28 -1.92 2.37 -1.32
CA LYS A 28 -3.18 1.85 -0.74
C LYS A 28 -2.92 0.92 0.46
N LEU A 29 -1.97 -0.01 0.34
CA LEU A 29 -1.61 -0.94 1.42
C LEU A 29 -1.14 -0.24 2.69
N LEU A 30 -0.29 0.79 2.56
CA LEU A 30 0.30 1.50 3.70
C LEU A 30 -0.70 2.33 4.52
N VAL A 31 -1.91 2.55 4.01
CA VAL A 31 -3.02 3.21 4.72
C VAL A 31 -4.17 2.27 5.05
N TYR A 32 -4.07 0.99 4.67
CA TYR A 32 -5.11 0.01 4.94
C TYR A 32 -5.04 -0.45 6.41
N GLU A 33 -6.13 -0.25 7.14
CA GLU A 33 -6.16 -0.40 8.60
C GLU A 33 -5.68 -1.78 9.10
N PRO A 34 -6.10 -2.92 8.51
CA PRO A 34 -5.56 -4.23 8.90
C PRO A 34 -4.04 -4.33 8.79
N PHE A 35 -3.45 -3.73 7.74
CA PHE A 35 -2.01 -3.70 7.54
C PHE A 35 -1.31 -2.81 8.56
N VAL A 36 -1.84 -1.61 8.80
CA VAL A 36 -1.26 -0.64 9.77
C VAL A 36 -1.27 -1.20 11.20
N GLN A 37 -2.31 -1.96 11.56
CA GLN A 37 -2.45 -2.59 12.87
C GLN A 37 -1.72 -3.94 12.99
N GLY A 38 -1.16 -4.48 11.90
CA GLY A 38 -0.53 -5.80 11.91
C GLY A 38 -1.50 -6.97 12.06
N ARG A 39 -2.79 -6.76 11.78
CA ARG A 39 -3.87 -7.75 11.95
C ARG A 39 -4.31 -8.32 10.60
N TYR A 40 -3.51 -9.22 10.03
CA TYR A 40 -3.78 -9.80 8.71
C TYR A 40 -3.21 -11.21 8.53
N ASP A 41 -3.68 -11.88 7.48
CA ASP A 41 -3.27 -13.21 7.05
C ASP A 41 -2.77 -13.18 5.60
N THR A 42 -2.52 -14.36 5.03
CA THR A 42 -2.08 -14.51 3.63
C THR A 42 -3.11 -14.04 2.60
N ARG A 43 -4.37 -13.80 3.00
CA ARG A 43 -5.44 -13.29 2.13
C ARG A 43 -5.58 -11.77 2.17
N LEU A 44 -4.64 -11.06 2.79
CA LEU A 44 -4.67 -9.59 2.90
C LEU A 44 -4.88 -8.90 1.54
N VAL A 45 -4.17 -9.35 0.51
CA VAL A 45 -4.22 -8.73 -0.82
C VAL A 45 -5.59 -8.90 -1.47
N GLU A 46 -6.19 -10.09 -1.36
CA GLU A 46 -7.54 -10.37 -1.88
C GLU A 46 -8.57 -9.45 -1.22
N LYS A 47 -8.51 -9.31 0.11
CA LYS A 47 -9.39 -8.43 0.89
C LYS A 47 -9.22 -6.96 0.49
N LEU A 48 -7.97 -6.48 0.40
CA LEU A 48 -7.67 -5.10 -0.01
C LEU A 48 -8.22 -4.77 -1.41
N LEU A 49 -8.12 -5.71 -2.35
CA LEU A 49 -8.62 -5.52 -3.72
C LEU A 49 -10.14 -5.64 -3.81
N ALA A 50 -10.77 -6.45 -2.97
CA ALA A 50 -12.23 -6.55 -2.88
C ALA A 50 -12.87 -5.31 -2.25
N ASP A 51 -12.24 -4.73 -1.23
CA ASP A 51 -12.72 -3.54 -0.51
C ASP A 51 -12.62 -2.25 -1.35
N ASN A 52 -11.75 -2.23 -2.36
CA ASN A 52 -11.55 -1.10 -3.26
C ASN A 52 -11.61 -1.57 -4.72
N PRO A 53 -12.81 -1.88 -5.25
CA PRO A 53 -12.97 -2.11 -6.68
C PRO A 53 -12.57 -0.81 -7.39
N ASN A 54 -11.54 -0.90 -8.23
CA ASN A 54 -11.08 0.23 -9.04
C ASN A 54 -12.20 0.74 -9.95
#